data_AF-A0A127Q7E3-F1
#
_entry.id   AF-A0A127Q7E3-F1
#
_cell.length_a   1.000
_cell.length_b   1.000
_cell.length_c   1.000
_cell.angle_alpha   90.00
_cell.angle_beta   90.00
_cell.angle_gamma   90.00
#
_symmetry.space_group_name_H-M   'P 1'
#
loop_
_entity.id
_entity.type
_entity.pdbx_description
1 polymer ?
#
loop_
_entity_poly.entity_id
_entity_poly.type
_entity_poly.pdbx_seq_one_letter_code
_entity_poly.pdbx_strand_id
1 'polypeptide(L)'
;MNIRSYLYVVALMSLATAAHAAKPAPEYVNQLGKVYAGIRSARDQRDICKTMYPQQHASYDQAWQRWQSRNQPLVNEFERRYEHYLRDLAAGNTAMYKQYKAIMENKFSETRVAQTMALKHASPAQALQTCQDFSSNLDGSADPARIYAREISGSRRLVPAI
;
A
#
# COMPACT_ATOMS: atom_id res chain seq x y z
N MET A 1 -46.13 49.08 -20.32
CA MET A 1 -45.87 47.78 -19.66
C MET A 1 -45.89 46.68 -20.71
N ASN A 2 -44.77 46.01 -20.95
CA ASN A 2 -44.66 44.56 -21.17
C ASN A 2 -43.21 44.17 -21.47
N ILE A 3 -42.66 43.39 -20.53
CA ILE A 3 -41.32 42.82 -20.49
C ILE A 3 -41.32 41.56 -21.36
N ARG A 4 -40.32 41.38 -22.23
CA ARG A 4 -39.95 40.04 -22.75
C ARG A 4 -38.44 39.88 -22.80
N SER A 5 -37.92 39.40 -21.67
CA SER A 5 -36.59 38.84 -21.50
C SER A 5 -36.44 37.58 -22.37
N TYR A 6 -35.45 37.55 -23.26
CA TYR A 6 -35.05 36.34 -23.95
C TYR A 6 -33.93 35.66 -23.16
N LEU A 7 -34.30 34.63 -22.41
CA LEU A 7 -33.40 33.66 -21.79
C LEU A 7 -32.80 32.78 -22.89
N TYR A 8 -31.54 32.98 -23.23
CA TYR A 8 -30.75 32.01 -23.99
C TYR A 8 -30.35 30.86 -23.07
N VAL A 9 -31.01 29.72 -23.21
CA VAL A 9 -30.60 28.47 -22.56
C VAL A 9 -29.50 27.83 -23.41
N VAL A 10 -28.25 27.94 -22.95
CA VAL A 10 -27.12 27.16 -23.49
C VAL A 10 -27.19 25.76 -22.89
N ALA A 11 -27.80 24.83 -23.60
CA ALA A 11 -27.78 23.40 -23.26
C ALA A 11 -26.44 22.80 -23.72
N LEU A 12 -25.41 22.92 -22.88
CA LEU A 12 -24.21 22.09 -22.97
C LEU A 12 -24.59 20.66 -22.57
N MET A 13 -24.92 19.84 -23.57
CA MET A 13 -24.99 18.39 -23.40
C MET A 13 -23.59 17.85 -23.15
N SER A 14 -23.20 17.81 -21.88
CA SER A 14 -22.04 17.05 -21.44
C SER A 14 -22.30 15.58 -21.76
N LEU A 15 -21.60 15.04 -22.76
CA LEU A 15 -21.47 13.61 -22.96
C LEU A 15 -20.82 13.01 -21.72
N ALA A 16 -21.65 12.59 -20.77
CA ALA A 16 -21.25 11.64 -19.75
C ALA A 16 -21.04 10.30 -20.46
N THR A 17 -19.86 10.12 -21.05
CA THR A 17 -19.37 8.78 -21.34
C THR A 17 -19.34 8.04 -20.01
N ALA A 18 -20.32 7.16 -19.80
CA ALA A 18 -20.27 6.15 -18.77
C ALA A 18 -19.00 5.33 -19.03
N ALA A 19 -17.92 5.76 -18.39
CA ALA A 19 -16.69 4.99 -18.29
C ALA A 19 -17.09 3.71 -17.56
N HIS A 20 -17.40 2.67 -18.32
CA HIS A 20 -17.42 1.33 -17.82
C HIS A 20 -16.02 1.13 -17.25
N ALA A 21 -15.90 1.13 -15.93
CA ALA A 21 -14.64 0.92 -15.23
C ALA A 21 -14.07 -0.42 -15.73
N ALA A 22 -13.16 -0.35 -16.68
CA ALA A 22 -12.49 -1.51 -17.22
C ALA A 22 -11.78 -2.16 -16.03
N LYS A 23 -12.05 -3.46 -15.81
CA LYS A 23 -11.39 -4.19 -14.73
C LYS A 23 -9.88 -3.96 -14.84
N PRO A 24 -9.19 -3.61 -13.74
CA PRO A 24 -7.76 -3.34 -13.81
C PRO A 24 -7.03 -4.52 -14.42
N ALA A 25 -6.06 -4.25 -15.31
CA ALA A 25 -5.29 -5.30 -15.96
C ALA A 25 -4.67 -6.24 -14.89
N PRO A 26 -4.71 -7.57 -15.06
CA PRO A 26 -4.16 -8.51 -14.08
C PRO A 26 -2.71 -8.21 -13.69
N GLU A 27 -1.93 -7.71 -14.64
CA GLU A 27 -0.54 -7.27 -14.43
C GLU A 27 -0.46 -6.11 -13.44
N TYR A 28 -1.34 -5.11 -13.52
CA TYR A 28 -1.38 -3.98 -12.60
C TYR A 28 -1.67 -4.44 -11.17
N VAL A 29 -2.68 -5.29 -11.01
CA VAL A 29 -3.08 -5.82 -9.69
C VAL A 29 -1.93 -6.59 -9.04
N ASN A 30 -1.23 -7.41 -9.83
CA ASN A 30 -0.06 -8.16 -9.35
C ASN A 30 1.09 -7.22 -8.93
N GLN A 31 1.42 -6.22 -9.74
CA GLN A 31 2.49 -5.28 -9.44
C GLN A 31 2.17 -4.41 -8.22
N LEU A 32 0.95 -3.88 -8.15
CA LEU A 32 0.43 -3.13 -6.99
C LEU A 32 0.50 -3.98 -5.72
N GLY A 33 0.02 -5.23 -5.79
CA GLY A 33 0.03 -6.16 -4.67
C GLY A 33 1.43 -6.42 -4.13
N LYS A 34 2.42 -6.65 -5.00
CA LYS A 34 3.82 -6.84 -4.59
C LYS A 34 4.40 -5.63 -3.87
N VAL A 35 4.25 -4.43 -4.44
CA VAL A 35 4.82 -3.20 -3.84
C VAL A 35 4.16 -2.92 -2.49
N TYR A 36 2.83 -2.98 -2.42
CA TYR A 36 2.09 -2.72 -1.18
C TYR A 36 2.40 -3.78 -0.11
N ALA A 37 2.51 -5.06 -0.47
CA ALA A 37 2.93 -6.11 0.45
C ALA A 37 4.36 -5.89 0.96
N GLY A 38 5.28 -5.42 0.12
CA GLY A 38 6.62 -5.03 0.53
C GLY A 38 6.63 -3.92 1.59
N ILE A 39 5.86 -2.85 1.37
CA ILE A 39 5.70 -1.75 2.33
C ILE A 39 5.13 -2.27 3.66
N ARG A 40 4.10 -3.12 3.61
CA ARG A 40 3.52 -3.74 4.81
C ARG A 40 4.52 -4.64 5.53
N SER A 41 5.28 -5.46 4.80
CA SER A 41 6.28 -6.36 5.38
C SER A 41 7.39 -5.59 6.12
N ALA A 42 7.82 -4.43 5.62
CA ALA A 42 8.80 -3.59 6.30
C ALA A 42 8.27 -3.06 7.65
N ARG A 43 6.99 -2.66 7.70
CA ARG A 43 6.30 -2.26 8.93
C ARG A 43 6.12 -3.44 9.89
N ASP A 44 5.71 -4.59 9.37
CA ASP A 44 5.47 -5.78 10.19
C ASP A 44 6.78 -6.28 10.82
N GLN A 45 7.89 -6.28 10.08
CA GLN A 45 9.22 -6.64 10.62
C GLN A 45 9.63 -5.73 11.78
N ARG A 46 9.40 -4.41 11.67
CA ARG A 46 9.59 -3.47 12.78
C ARG A 46 8.80 -3.90 14.00
N ASP A 47 7.49 -4.12 13.82
CA ASP A 47 6.59 -4.43 14.92
C ASP A 47 6.94 -5.76 15.60
N ILE A 48 7.32 -6.77 14.81
CA ILE A 48 7.81 -8.06 15.34
C ILE A 48 9.09 -7.85 16.15
N CYS A 49 10.08 -7.15 15.61
CA CYS A 49 11.34 -6.90 16.31
C CYS A 49 11.16 -6.09 17.58
N LYS A 50 10.24 -5.12 17.59
CA LYS A 50 9.83 -4.41 18.80
C LYS A 50 9.28 -5.40 19.82
N THR A 51 8.29 -6.21 19.47
CA THR A 51 7.70 -7.18 20.41
C THR A 51 8.74 -8.17 20.96
N MET A 52 9.67 -8.65 20.12
CA MET A 52 10.68 -9.63 20.54
C MET A 52 11.83 -9.03 21.36
N TYR A 53 12.25 -7.80 21.07
CA TYR A 53 13.39 -7.14 21.72
C TYR A 53 13.02 -5.73 22.21
N PRO A 54 12.26 -5.61 23.32
CA PRO A 54 11.76 -4.34 23.83
C PRO A 54 12.81 -3.26 24.09
N GLN A 55 13.97 -3.68 24.55
CA GLN A 55 15.13 -2.83 24.85
C GLN A 55 15.67 -2.09 23.62
N GLN A 56 15.33 -2.51 22.40
CA GLN A 56 15.75 -1.88 21.14
C GLN A 56 14.63 -1.08 20.45
N HIS A 57 13.46 -0.92 21.06
CA HIS A 57 12.30 -0.22 20.46
C HIS A 57 12.65 1.12 19.82
N ALA A 58 13.37 1.97 20.54
CA ALA A 58 13.75 3.30 20.07
C ALA A 58 14.62 3.24 18.80
N SER A 59 15.53 2.27 18.72
CA SER A 59 16.38 2.07 17.54
C SER A 59 15.55 1.66 16.32
N TYR A 60 14.61 0.73 16.50
CA TYR A 60 13.72 0.27 15.41
C TYR A 60 12.79 1.37 14.92
N ASP A 61 12.23 2.17 15.84
CA ASP A 61 11.39 3.31 15.49
C ASP A 61 12.18 4.40 14.75
N GLN A 62 13.41 4.69 15.19
CA GLN A 62 14.28 5.64 14.51
C GLN A 62 14.64 5.15 13.10
N ALA A 63 15.00 3.88 12.94
CA ALA A 63 15.29 3.28 11.63
C ALA A 63 14.07 3.37 10.70
N TRP A 64 12.89 3.02 11.20
CA TRP A 64 11.63 3.12 10.47
C TRP A 64 11.31 4.57 10.07
N GLN A 65 11.42 5.53 10.99
CA GLN A 65 11.15 6.95 10.71
C GLN A 65 12.09 7.49 9.63
N ARG A 66 13.39 7.15 9.68
CA ARG A 66 14.37 7.55 8.66
C ARG A 66 14.03 6.94 7.29
N TRP A 67 13.65 5.67 7.25
CA TRP A 67 13.24 5.04 5.99
C TRP A 67 11.94 5.66 5.46
N GLN A 68 10.96 5.86 6.33
CA GLN A 68 9.65 6.41 5.98
C GLN A 68 9.77 7.85 5.47
N SER A 69 10.64 8.70 6.04
CA SER A 69 10.80 10.07 5.56
C SER A 69 11.37 10.14 4.14
N ARG A 70 12.31 9.25 3.79
CA ARG A 70 12.86 9.16 2.42
C ARG A 70 11.88 8.53 1.44
N ASN A 71 11.06 7.58 1.90
CA ASN A 71 10.13 6.83 1.07
C ASN A 71 8.68 7.33 1.14
N GLN A 72 8.43 8.45 1.82
CA GLN A 72 7.08 8.97 2.05
C GLN A 72 6.28 9.14 0.74
N PRO A 73 6.85 9.69 -0.36
CA PRO A 73 6.09 9.80 -1.62
C PRO A 73 5.66 8.43 -2.17
N LEU A 74 6.53 7.42 -2.07
CA LEU A 74 6.24 6.06 -2.52
C LEU A 74 5.15 5.42 -1.66
N VAL A 75 5.28 5.52 -0.34
CA VAL A 75 4.28 4.96 0.61
C VAL A 75 2.92 5.59 0.35
N ASN A 76 2.84 6.92 0.31
CA ASN A 76 1.59 7.64 0.07
C ASN A 76 0.98 7.31 -1.30
N GLU A 77 1.80 7.14 -2.34
CA GLU A 77 1.31 6.73 -3.65
C GLU A 77 0.68 5.34 -3.59
N PHE A 78 1.40 4.35 -3.08
CA PHE A 78 0.94 2.96 -3.11
C PHE A 78 -0.19 2.67 -2.13
N GLU A 79 -0.28 3.40 -1.01
CA GLU A 79 -1.46 3.40 -0.15
C GLU A 79 -2.70 3.90 -0.93
N ARG A 80 -2.61 5.06 -1.60
CA ARG A 80 -3.73 5.59 -2.39
C ARG A 80 -4.14 4.67 -3.54
N ARG A 81 -3.17 4.13 -4.28
CA ARG A 81 -3.43 3.17 -5.37
C ARG A 81 -4.14 1.92 -4.87
N TYR A 82 -3.71 1.41 -3.72
CA TYR A 82 -4.31 0.23 -3.11
C TYR A 82 -5.73 0.51 -2.59
N GLU A 83 -5.95 1.65 -1.93
CA GLU A 83 -7.29 2.07 -1.52
C GLU A 83 -8.23 2.24 -2.70
N HIS A 84 -7.76 2.87 -3.79
CA HIS A 84 -8.54 3.02 -5.02
C HIS A 84 -8.90 1.65 -5.63
N TYR A 85 -7.93 0.74 -5.73
CA TYR A 85 -8.16 -0.64 -6.19
C TYR A 85 -9.26 -1.34 -5.39
N LEU A 86 -9.25 -1.23 -4.05
CA LEU A 86 -10.28 -1.84 -3.21
C LEU A 86 -11.66 -1.19 -3.42
N ARG A 87 -11.73 0.12 -3.69
CA ARG A 87 -12.97 0.82 -3.99
C ARG A 87 -13.54 0.42 -5.34
N ASP A 88 -12.68 0.29 -6.34
CA ASP A 88 -13.06 -0.18 -7.68
C ASP A 88 -13.55 -1.63 -7.64
N LEU A 89 -12.86 -2.49 -6.89
CA LEU A 89 -13.27 -3.88 -6.68
C LEU A 89 -14.65 -3.96 -6.03
N ALA A 90 -14.97 -3.02 -5.15
CA ALA A 90 -16.27 -2.93 -4.51
C ALA A 90 -17.36 -2.31 -5.39
N ALA A 91 -17.03 -1.78 -6.57
CA ALA A 91 -17.97 -1.13 -7.50
C ALA A 91 -18.89 -0.10 -6.80
N GLY A 92 -18.32 0.70 -5.89
CA GLY A 92 -19.05 1.71 -5.12
C GLY A 92 -19.86 1.18 -3.92
N ASN A 93 -19.89 -0.13 -3.68
CA ASN A 93 -20.57 -0.71 -2.52
C ASN A 93 -19.70 -0.60 -1.26
N THR A 94 -20.11 0.28 -0.34
CA THR A 94 -19.40 0.53 0.93
C THR A 94 -19.25 -0.71 1.81
N ALA A 95 -20.25 -1.60 1.85
CA ALA A 95 -20.18 -2.83 2.65
C ALA A 95 -19.15 -3.80 2.07
N MET A 96 -19.16 -3.97 0.74
CA MET A 96 -18.16 -4.78 0.03
C MET A 96 -16.75 -4.22 0.18
N TYR A 97 -16.58 -2.90 0.08
CA TYR A 97 -15.28 -2.25 0.32
C TYR A 97 -14.74 -2.56 1.73
N LYS A 98 -15.59 -2.43 2.76
CA LYS A 98 -15.22 -2.77 4.14
C LYS A 98 -14.86 -4.25 4.27
N GLN A 99 -15.62 -5.13 3.62
CA GLN A 99 -15.35 -6.57 3.62
C GLN A 99 -14.01 -6.89 2.94
N TYR A 100 -13.72 -6.34 1.76
CA TYR A 100 -12.45 -6.55 1.08
C TYR A 100 -11.27 -5.99 1.88
N LYS A 101 -11.43 -4.80 2.48
CA LYS A 101 -10.41 -4.25 3.38
C LYS A 101 -10.14 -5.18 4.56
N ALA A 102 -11.19 -5.71 5.21
CA ALA A 102 -11.05 -6.65 6.31
C ALA A 102 -10.37 -7.97 5.90
N ILE A 103 -10.74 -8.54 4.75
CA ILE A 103 -10.11 -9.75 4.20
C ILE A 103 -8.62 -9.53 3.98
N MET A 104 -8.25 -8.39 3.38
CA MET A 104 -6.86 -8.10 3.08
C MET A 104 -6.03 -7.80 4.34
N GLU A 105 -6.57 -7.06 5.31
CA GLU A 105 -5.90 -6.86 6.60
C GLU A 105 -5.72 -8.18 7.37
N ASN A 106 -6.69 -9.10 7.28
CA ASN A 106 -6.54 -10.43 7.86
C ASN A 106 -5.38 -11.21 7.21
N LYS A 107 -5.23 -11.16 5.88
CA LYS A 107 -4.10 -11.78 5.17
C LYS A 107 -2.74 -11.20 5.59
N PHE A 108 -2.64 -9.89 5.79
CA PHE A 108 -1.42 -9.27 6.31
C PHE A 108 -1.16 -9.69 7.76
N SER A 109 -2.21 -9.78 8.59
CA SER A 109 -2.08 -10.29 9.96
C SER A 109 -1.57 -11.74 9.99
N GLU A 110 -2.11 -12.62 9.15
CA GLU A 110 -1.64 -14.01 9.00
C GLU A 110 -0.16 -14.07 8.59
N THR A 111 0.24 -13.21 7.65
CA THR A 111 1.63 -13.11 7.20
C THR A 111 2.55 -12.67 8.34
N ARG A 112 2.15 -11.66 9.12
CA ARG A 112 2.89 -11.21 10.30
C ARG A 112 3.00 -12.29 11.36
N VAL A 113 1.92 -13.05 11.60
CA VAL A 113 1.95 -14.20 12.52
C VAL A 113 2.95 -15.26 12.03
N ALA A 114 2.93 -15.59 10.74
CA ALA A 114 3.86 -16.54 10.15
C ALA A 114 5.33 -16.08 10.29
N GLN A 115 5.62 -14.81 10.01
CA GLN A 115 6.95 -14.22 10.21
C GLN A 115 7.38 -14.24 11.67
N THR A 116 6.48 -13.90 12.59
CA THR A 116 6.73 -13.98 14.04
C THR A 116 7.08 -15.40 14.45
N MET A 117 6.33 -16.40 13.95
CA MET A 117 6.60 -17.79 14.26
C MET A 117 7.92 -18.25 13.64
N ALA A 118 8.25 -17.85 12.42
CA ALA A 118 9.53 -18.18 11.79
C ALA A 118 10.71 -17.67 12.64
N LEU A 119 10.64 -16.43 13.14
CA LEU A 119 11.67 -15.88 14.03
C LEU A 119 11.72 -16.58 15.40
N LYS A 120 10.57 -17.00 15.94
CA LYS A 120 10.54 -17.79 17.18
C LYS A 120 11.14 -19.20 17.04
N HIS A 121 11.07 -19.79 15.85
CA HIS A 121 11.69 -21.08 15.55
C HIS A 121 13.16 -20.97 15.15
N ALA A 122 13.63 -19.77 14.80
CA ALA A 122 15.05 -19.51 14.58
C ALA A 122 15.83 -19.59 15.91
N SER A 123 17.14 -19.78 15.84
CA SER A 123 17.95 -19.70 17.07
C SER A 123 17.88 -18.28 17.66
N PRO A 124 18.01 -18.11 19.00
CA PRO A 124 17.98 -16.78 19.61
C PRO A 124 18.96 -15.79 19.00
N ALA A 125 20.15 -16.28 18.58
CA ALA A 125 21.16 -15.48 17.90
C ALA A 125 20.71 -15.04 16.50
N GLN A 126 20.09 -15.95 15.72
CA GLN A 126 19.56 -15.62 14.38
C GLN A 126 18.39 -14.62 14.46
N ALA A 127 17.47 -14.81 15.41
CA ALA A 127 16.36 -13.90 15.61
C ALA A 127 16.85 -12.50 16.03
N LEU A 128 17.84 -12.44 16.92
CA LEU A 128 18.45 -11.19 17.35
C LEU A 128 19.16 -10.50 16.19
N GLN A 129 19.97 -11.25 15.42
CA GLN A 129 20.67 -10.73 14.26
C GLN A 129 19.68 -10.16 13.22
N THR A 130 18.61 -10.90 12.91
CA THR A 130 17.58 -10.44 11.98
C THR A 130 16.98 -9.10 12.40
N CYS A 131 16.78 -8.89 13.70
CA CYS A 131 16.26 -7.63 14.22
C CYS A 131 17.32 -6.53 14.33
N GLN A 132 18.56 -6.85 14.66
CA GLN A 132 19.67 -5.88 14.64
C GLN A 132 19.94 -5.38 13.23
N ASP A 133 19.80 -6.24 12.22
CA ASP A 133 19.94 -5.90 10.81
C ASP A 133 18.73 -5.18 10.23
N PHE A 134 17.68 -4.92 11.01
CA PHE A 134 16.47 -4.25 10.50
C PHE A 134 16.78 -2.93 9.80
N SER A 135 17.65 -2.09 10.39
CA SER A 135 18.00 -0.79 9.79
C SER A 135 18.76 -0.95 8.47
N SER A 136 19.74 -1.85 8.40
CA SER A 136 20.53 -2.07 7.18
C SER A 136 19.70 -2.74 6.08
N ASN A 137 18.80 -3.64 6.46
CA ASN A 137 17.86 -4.28 5.54
C ASN A 137 16.89 -3.26 4.94
N LEU A 138 16.34 -2.31 5.73
CA LEU A 138 15.50 -1.22 5.22
C LEU A 138 16.20 -0.31 4.20
N ASP A 139 17.53 -0.25 4.23
CA ASP A 139 18.32 0.51 3.26
C ASP A 139 18.79 -0.35 2.07
N GLY A 140 18.48 -1.65 2.05
CA GLY A 140 19.01 -2.61 1.09
C GLY A 140 18.00 -3.70 0.72
N SER A 141 18.19 -4.88 1.30
CA SER A 141 17.51 -6.14 0.94
C SER A 141 16.01 -6.18 1.27
N ALA A 142 15.53 -5.25 2.10
CA ALA A 142 14.13 -5.10 2.49
C ALA A 142 13.53 -3.74 2.08
N ASP A 143 14.25 -2.90 1.32
CA ASP A 143 13.72 -1.62 0.82
C ASP A 143 12.75 -1.85 -0.35
N PRO A 144 11.43 -1.64 -0.19
CA PRO A 144 10.45 -1.83 -1.25
C PRO A 144 10.74 -0.98 -2.49
N ALA A 145 11.31 0.22 -2.31
CA ALA A 145 11.66 1.11 -3.43
C ALA A 145 12.72 0.48 -4.34
N ARG A 146 13.64 -0.29 -3.76
CA ARG A 146 14.74 -0.94 -4.47
C ARG A 146 14.30 -2.28 -5.05
N ILE A 147 13.68 -3.12 -4.22
CA ILE A 147 13.30 -4.50 -4.60
C ILE A 147 12.26 -4.49 -5.72
N TYR A 148 11.30 -3.56 -5.64
CA TYR A 148 10.15 -3.54 -6.54
C TYR A 148 10.21 -2.40 -7.56
N ALA A 149 11.41 -1.89 -7.89
CA ALA A 149 11.57 -0.78 -8.84
C ALA A 149 10.89 -1.05 -10.21
N ARG A 150 10.89 -2.31 -10.66
CA ARG A 150 10.23 -2.73 -11.91
C ARG A 150 8.71 -2.69 -11.78
N GLU A 151 8.16 -3.27 -10.72
CA GLU A 151 6.73 -3.26 -10.40
C GLU A 151 6.22 -1.84 -10.17
N ILE A 152 7.00 -0.97 -9.52
CA ILE A 152 6.67 0.44 -9.32
C ILE A 152 6.51 1.14 -10.66
N SER A 153 7.51 0.98 -11.53
CA SER A 153 7.49 1.58 -12.87
C SER A 153 6.36 1.00 -13.73
N GLY A 154 6.13 -0.31 -13.66
CA GLY A 154 5.04 -0.99 -14.34
C GLY A 154 3.67 -0.47 -13.88
N SER A 155 3.45 -0.39 -12.57
CA SER A 155 2.17 0.06 -11.98
C SER A 155 1.84 1.48 -12.42
N ARG A 156 2.85 2.37 -12.43
CA ARG A 156 2.73 3.76 -12.89
C ARG A 156 2.41 3.88 -14.38
N ARG A 157 2.94 2.97 -15.22
CA ARG A 157 2.63 2.95 -16.65
C ARG A 157 1.22 2.42 -16.93
N LEU A 158 0.80 1.38 -16.24
CA LEU A 158 -0.50 0.74 -16.44
C LEU A 158 -1.66 1.61 -15.95
N VAL A 159 -1.46 2.32 -14.84
CA VAL A 159 -2.42 3.30 -14.30
C VAL A 159 -1.67 4.59 -13.96
N PRO A 160 -1.61 5.55 -14.90
CA PRO A 160 -0.93 6.83 -14.68
C PRO A 160 -1.72 7.70 -13.70
N ALA A 161 -1.14 7.89 -12.50
CA ALA A 161 -1.65 8.72 -11.40
C ALA A 161 -3.03 8.35 -10.80
N ILE A 162 -3.08 8.39 -9.46
CA ILE A 162 -4.27 8.31 -8.60
C ILE A 162 -4.13 9.42 -7.55
#